data_AF-A0A0F8UMV1-F1
#
_entry.id   AF-A0A0F8UMV1-F1
#
_cell.length_a   1.000
_cell.length_b   1.000
_cell.length_c   1.000
_cell.angle_alpha   90.00
_cell.angle_beta   90.00
_cell.angle_gamma   90.00
#
_symmetry.space_group_name_H-M   'P 1'
#
loop_
_entity.id
_entity.type
_entity.pdbx_description
1 polymer ?
#
loop_
_entity_poly.entity_id
_entity_poly.type
_entity_poly.pdbx_seq_one_letter_code
_entity_poly.pdbx_strand_id
1 'polypeptide(L)'
;MLGGHARARMNRLNSSGPRKALKAPDRPIAVRQEYITDLKTTLAVIPQGDARAVTAYRIHDADGVTQFTVSGRKYNGGRFCREFRDASGLPLFELHRKISLTSSSWAVTLPGSRGGHAELATGAPRLSFGTAVSGNFSLTFDNVAALATKRPEEKALTLVIERHGNILESFDVVDGDRKVAEVRESILYNKKLALRASSRRCTSHRPAMDVLVTPGVDMSLITIIAIIASDSVFASE
;
A
#
# COMPACT_ATOMS: atom_id res chain seq x y z
N MET A 1 33.26 36.00 21.13
CA MET A 1 32.11 35.06 21.09
C MET A 1 31.40 35.27 19.77
N LEU A 2 31.50 34.32 18.83
CA LEU A 2 30.89 34.41 17.50
C LEU A 2 29.94 33.22 17.33
N GLY A 3 28.65 33.53 17.21
CA GLY A 3 27.58 32.57 17.01
C GLY A 3 27.63 31.93 15.63
N GLY A 4 27.64 30.61 15.59
CA GLY A 4 27.48 29.82 14.37
C GLY A 4 26.03 29.41 14.21
N HIS A 5 25.29 30.09 13.32
CA HIS A 5 24.01 29.60 12.84
C HIS A 5 24.25 28.32 12.02
N ALA A 6 23.94 27.17 12.60
CA ALA A 6 23.88 25.90 11.88
C ALA A 6 22.72 25.97 10.87
N ARG A 7 23.04 26.25 9.60
CA ARG A 7 22.12 26.11 8.48
C ARG A 7 21.60 24.67 8.45
N ALA A 8 20.30 24.50 8.66
CA ALA A 8 19.61 23.24 8.46
C ALA A 8 19.78 22.79 7.00
N ARG A 9 20.68 21.83 6.76
CA ARG A 9 20.81 21.15 5.47
C ARG A 9 19.52 20.37 5.24
N MET A 10 18.69 20.83 4.30
CA MET A 10 17.61 20.02 3.73
C MET A 10 18.25 18.87 2.95
N ASN A 11 18.32 17.69 3.57
CA ASN A 11 18.68 16.46 2.88
C ASN A 11 17.61 16.17 1.81
N ARG A 12 17.91 16.56 0.56
CA ARG A 12 17.17 16.14 -0.64
C ARG A 12 17.61 14.71 -0.99
N LEU A 13 17.03 13.72 -0.32
CA LEU A 13 17.11 12.32 -0.75
C LEU A 13 15.71 11.81 -1.09
N ASN A 14 14.96 12.57 -1.88
CA ASN A 14 13.70 12.13 -2.47
C ASN A 14 13.85 12.22 -4.00
N SER A 15 13.27 11.25 -4.72
CA SER A 15 13.37 11.06 -6.18
C SER A 15 13.49 12.39 -6.94
N SER A 16 14.58 12.57 -7.69
CA SER A 16 14.90 13.82 -8.39
C SER A 16 14.05 14.10 -9.64
N GLY A 17 13.21 13.16 -10.07
CA GLY A 17 12.33 13.31 -11.23
C GLY A 17 11.00 13.99 -10.87
N PRO A 18 10.38 14.69 -11.84
CA PRO A 18 9.01 15.17 -11.67
C PRO A 18 8.07 13.98 -11.38
N ARG A 19 7.13 14.18 -10.45
CA ARG A 19 6.10 13.17 -10.14
C ARG A 19 5.23 12.94 -11.38
N LYS A 20 4.85 11.69 -11.60
CA LYS A 20 4.01 11.28 -12.73
C LYS A 20 2.59 11.80 -12.56
N ALA A 21 1.93 12.10 -13.68
CA ALA A 21 0.56 12.57 -13.69
C ALA A 21 -0.40 11.45 -13.21
N LEU A 22 -1.37 11.82 -12.37
CA LEU A 22 -2.46 10.91 -11.99
C LEU A 22 -3.43 10.76 -13.17
N LYS A 23 -3.43 9.60 -13.81
CA LYS A 23 -4.22 9.32 -15.01
C LYS A 23 -4.65 7.86 -15.02
N ALA A 24 -5.86 7.61 -15.53
CA ALA A 24 -6.35 6.26 -15.73
C ALA A 24 -5.37 5.42 -16.60
N PRO A 25 -5.22 4.12 -16.32
CA PRO A 25 -4.44 3.24 -17.15
C PRO A 25 -5.08 3.04 -18.52
N ASP A 26 -4.27 2.69 -19.53
CA ASP A 26 -4.77 2.37 -20.88
C ASP A 26 -5.52 1.04 -20.94
N ARG A 27 -5.41 0.24 -19.88
CA ARG A 27 -6.06 -1.07 -19.72
C ARG A 27 -6.53 -1.22 -18.28
N PRO A 28 -7.63 -1.93 -18.01
CA PRO A 28 -8.02 -2.22 -16.65
C PRO A 28 -6.93 -2.99 -15.89
N ILE A 29 -6.76 -2.67 -14.60
CA ILE A 29 -5.75 -3.25 -13.72
C ILE A 29 -6.45 -3.81 -12.50
N ALA A 30 -6.40 -5.14 -12.32
CA ALA A 30 -7.07 -5.79 -11.22
C ALA A 30 -6.41 -7.07 -10.75
N VAL A 31 -6.59 -7.37 -9.46
CA VAL A 31 -6.50 -8.73 -8.91
C VAL A 31 -7.89 -9.35 -8.77
N ARG A 32 -8.94 -8.52 -8.69
CA ARG A 32 -10.36 -8.92 -8.74
C ARG A 32 -11.16 -7.95 -9.60
N GLN A 33 -11.87 -8.47 -10.60
CA GLN A 33 -12.60 -7.63 -11.55
C GLN A 33 -13.79 -6.91 -10.89
N GLU A 34 -14.41 -7.56 -9.90
CA GLU A 34 -15.58 -7.04 -9.18
C GLU A 34 -15.38 -5.68 -8.50
N TYR A 35 -14.12 -5.30 -8.23
CA TYR A 35 -13.78 -4.07 -7.49
C TYR A 35 -13.11 -3.00 -8.36
N ILE A 36 -13.14 -3.15 -9.69
CA ILE A 36 -12.72 -2.11 -10.63
C ILE A 36 -13.71 -0.95 -10.54
N THR A 37 -13.19 0.27 -10.35
CA THR A 37 -14.02 1.48 -10.34
C THR A 37 -14.10 2.10 -11.73
N ASP A 38 -15.28 2.55 -12.16
CA ASP A 38 -15.46 3.29 -13.41
C ASP A 38 -15.24 4.80 -13.23
N LEU A 39 -15.20 5.26 -11.99
CA LEU A 39 -15.02 6.66 -11.63
C LEU A 39 -13.74 6.85 -10.82
N LYS A 40 -13.29 8.10 -10.77
CA LYS A 40 -12.21 8.50 -9.86
C LYS A 40 -12.74 8.43 -8.43
N THR A 41 -12.22 7.50 -7.65
CA THR A 41 -12.75 7.16 -6.33
C THR A 41 -11.77 7.54 -5.24
N THR A 42 -12.27 8.14 -4.16
CA THR A 42 -11.48 8.42 -2.96
C THR A 42 -11.88 7.46 -1.87
N LEU A 43 -10.90 6.84 -1.23
CA LEU A 43 -11.08 5.98 -0.06
C LEU A 43 -10.31 6.56 1.13
N ALA A 44 -10.85 6.37 2.33
CA ALA A 44 -10.20 6.68 3.59
C ALA A 44 -9.84 5.38 4.31
N VAL A 45 -8.54 5.12 4.51
CA VAL A 45 -8.03 3.99 5.29
C VAL A 45 -7.84 4.46 6.72
N ILE A 46 -8.73 4.04 7.61
CA ILE A 46 -8.78 4.52 8.99
C ILE A 46 -8.36 3.39 9.93
N PRO A 47 -7.27 3.55 10.72
CA PRO A 47 -6.89 2.57 11.72
C PRO A 47 -7.95 2.49 12.82
N GLN A 48 -8.23 1.27 13.25
CA GLN A 48 -9.16 0.91 14.31
C GLN A 48 -8.41 0.11 15.37
N GLY A 49 -8.84 0.22 16.63
CA GLY A 49 -8.34 -0.60 17.74
C GLY A 49 -6.81 -0.66 17.86
N ASP A 50 -6.28 -1.82 18.20
CA ASP A 50 -4.83 -2.11 18.23
C ASP A 50 -4.36 -2.85 16.97
N ALA A 51 -3.05 -3.09 16.86
CA ALA A 51 -2.45 -3.70 15.67
C ALA A 51 -2.76 -5.20 15.50
N ARG A 52 -3.38 -5.84 16.50
CA ARG A 52 -3.78 -7.26 16.55
C ARG A 52 -5.30 -7.44 16.55
N ALA A 53 -6.06 -6.34 16.53
CA ALA A 53 -7.52 -6.35 16.54
C ALA A 53 -8.11 -7.16 15.39
N VAL A 54 -9.32 -7.69 15.60
CA VAL A 54 -10.08 -8.41 14.55
C VAL A 54 -10.29 -7.52 13.31
N THR A 55 -10.49 -6.22 13.54
CA THR A 55 -10.51 -5.18 12.51
C THR A 55 -9.53 -4.08 12.94
N ALA A 56 -8.34 -4.05 12.33
CA ALA A 56 -7.33 -3.03 12.60
C ALA A 56 -7.42 -1.83 11.65
N TYR A 57 -8.08 -1.99 10.50
CA TYR A 57 -8.40 -0.89 9.59
C TYR A 57 -9.80 -1.03 9.03
N ARG A 58 -10.48 0.11 8.86
CA ARG A 58 -11.74 0.23 8.14
C ARG A 58 -11.51 1.17 6.95
N ILE A 59 -11.95 0.76 5.77
CA ILE A 59 -11.77 1.50 4.53
C ILE A 59 -13.14 1.96 4.07
N HIS A 60 -13.30 3.27 3.98
CA HIS A 60 -14.55 3.92 3.59
C HIS A 60 -14.39 4.65 2.27
N ASP A 61 -15.48 4.80 1.51
CA ASP A 61 -15.53 5.74 0.40
C ASP A 61 -15.79 7.19 0.88
N ALA A 62 -15.99 8.09 -0.08
CA ALA A 62 -16.27 9.50 0.17
C ALA A 62 -17.58 9.74 0.94
N ASP A 63 -18.55 8.82 0.82
CA ASP A 63 -19.84 8.89 1.51
C ASP A 63 -19.80 8.25 2.91
N GLY A 64 -18.63 7.74 3.31
CA GLY A 64 -18.42 7.08 4.59
C GLY A 64 -18.88 5.62 4.62
N VAL A 65 -19.32 5.06 3.49
CA VAL A 65 -19.74 3.66 3.40
C VAL A 65 -18.51 2.76 3.44
N THR A 66 -18.56 1.72 4.26
CA THR A 66 -17.43 0.78 4.40
C THR A 66 -17.36 -0.10 3.16
N GLN A 67 -16.22 -0.02 2.45
CA GLN A 67 -15.94 -0.85 1.28
C GLN A 67 -15.14 -2.09 1.66
N PHE A 68 -14.17 -1.94 2.57
CA PHE A 68 -13.32 -3.05 3.03
C PHE A 68 -12.99 -2.95 4.52
N THR A 69 -12.67 -4.11 5.10
CA THR A 69 -12.06 -4.19 6.43
C THR A 69 -10.79 -5.03 6.38
N VAL A 70 -9.81 -4.67 7.21
CA VAL A 70 -8.54 -5.38 7.30
C VAL A 70 -8.25 -5.73 8.74
N SER A 71 -7.88 -6.98 8.99
CA SER A 71 -7.51 -7.41 10.33
C SER A 71 -6.16 -6.87 10.79
N GLY A 72 -5.96 -6.90 12.09
CA GLY A 72 -4.65 -6.84 12.70
C GLY A 72 -3.75 -7.98 12.24
N ARG A 73 -2.48 -7.93 12.64
CA ARG A 73 -1.54 -9.03 12.41
C ARG A 73 -1.98 -10.23 13.26
N LYS A 74 -2.45 -11.28 12.58
CA LYS A 74 -2.72 -12.59 13.17
C LYS A 74 -1.52 -13.48 12.94
N TYR A 75 -1.28 -14.41 13.86
CA TYR A 75 -0.32 -15.50 13.64
C TYR A 75 -1.13 -16.75 13.27
N ASN A 76 -1.03 -17.18 12.01
CA ASN A 76 -1.72 -18.36 11.52
C ASN A 76 -0.69 -19.34 10.96
N GLY A 77 -0.63 -20.56 11.51
CA GLY A 77 0.21 -21.64 10.97
C GLY A 77 1.69 -21.30 10.78
N GLY A 78 2.26 -20.44 11.63
CA GLY A 78 3.68 -20.05 11.53
C GLY A 78 3.96 -18.72 10.80
N ARG A 79 2.94 -18.00 10.32
CA ARG A 79 3.10 -16.78 9.52
C ARG A 79 2.26 -15.62 10.06
N PHE A 80 2.81 -14.41 10.00
CA PHE A 80 2.05 -13.18 10.25
C PHE A 80 1.20 -12.86 9.02
N CYS A 81 -0.12 -12.82 9.20
CA CYS A 81 -1.06 -12.47 8.15
C CYS A 81 -2.04 -11.36 8.57
N ARG A 82 -2.55 -10.64 7.58
CA ARG A 82 -3.73 -9.76 7.69
C ARG A 82 -4.76 -10.24 6.70
N GLU A 83 -5.99 -10.39 7.16
CA GLU A 83 -7.12 -10.80 6.32
C GLU A 83 -7.87 -9.56 5.84
N PHE A 84 -8.19 -9.52 4.55
CA PHE A 84 -9.00 -8.47 3.95
C PHE A 84 -10.38 -9.03 3.66
N ARG A 85 -11.40 -8.25 4.00
CA ARG A 85 -12.80 -8.60 3.80
C ARG A 85 -13.51 -7.45 3.09
N ASP A 86 -14.49 -7.80 2.27
CA ASP A 86 -15.38 -6.81 1.65
C ASP A 86 -16.42 -6.25 2.64
N ALA A 87 -17.31 -5.40 2.13
CA ALA A 87 -18.40 -4.80 2.90
C ALA A 87 -19.37 -5.83 3.52
N SER A 88 -19.52 -7.01 2.91
CA SER A 88 -20.34 -8.10 3.45
C SER A 88 -19.64 -8.91 4.55
N GLY A 89 -18.32 -8.73 4.69
CA GLY A 89 -17.47 -9.51 5.57
C GLY A 89 -16.87 -10.76 4.92
N LEU A 90 -17.08 -10.97 3.62
CA LEU A 90 -16.51 -12.08 2.86
C LEU A 90 -14.97 -11.92 2.77
N PRO A 91 -14.18 -12.93 3.17
CA PRO A 91 -12.73 -12.90 2.99
C PRO A 91 -12.36 -12.85 1.50
N LEU A 92 -11.56 -11.85 1.13
CA LEU A 92 -11.08 -11.67 -0.24
C LEU A 92 -9.67 -12.24 -0.44
N PHE A 93 -8.77 -11.96 0.50
CA PHE A 93 -7.36 -12.37 0.45
C PHE A 93 -6.68 -12.21 1.81
N GLU A 94 -5.51 -12.84 1.93
CA GLU A 94 -4.60 -12.70 3.06
C GLU A 94 -3.28 -12.08 2.61
N LEU A 95 -2.83 -11.03 3.31
CA LEU A 95 -1.51 -10.43 3.16
C LEU A 95 -0.56 -11.02 4.18
N HIS A 96 0.52 -11.61 3.70
CA HIS A 96 1.58 -12.22 4.50
C HIS A 96 2.86 -11.42 4.39
N ARG A 97 3.60 -11.30 5.50
CA ARG A 97 4.98 -10.81 5.50
C ARG A 97 5.92 -12.01 5.48
N LYS A 98 6.68 -12.16 4.40
CA LYS A 98 7.74 -13.17 4.24
C LYS A 98 9.06 -12.55 4.72
N ILE A 99 9.47 -12.87 5.94
CA ILE A 99 10.75 -12.40 6.48
C ILE A 99 11.79 -13.49 6.25
N SER A 100 12.88 -13.13 5.59
CA SER A 100 14.09 -13.95 5.43
C SER A 100 15.27 -13.26 6.09
N LEU A 101 16.40 -13.96 6.20
CA LEU A 101 17.63 -13.46 6.84
C LEU A 101 18.17 -12.15 6.22
N THR A 102 17.84 -11.89 4.94
CA THR A 102 18.37 -10.74 4.18
C THR A 102 17.30 -9.84 3.57
N SER A 103 16.02 -10.25 3.57
CA SER A 103 14.94 -9.47 2.93
C SER A 103 13.57 -9.69 3.57
N SER A 104 12.73 -8.66 3.54
CA SER A 104 11.31 -8.72 3.90
C SER A 104 10.47 -8.51 2.65
N SER A 105 9.76 -9.54 2.19
CA SER A 105 8.82 -9.45 1.06
C SER A 105 7.38 -9.63 1.54
N TRP A 106 6.44 -9.34 0.66
CA TRP A 106 5.01 -9.51 0.88
C TRP A 106 4.44 -10.53 -0.09
N ALA A 107 3.42 -11.23 0.35
CA ALA A 107 2.67 -12.17 -0.47
C ALA A 107 1.18 -11.99 -0.20
N VAL A 108 0.39 -11.91 -1.25
CA VAL A 108 -1.07 -11.87 -1.18
C VAL A 108 -1.57 -13.21 -1.67
N THR A 109 -2.39 -13.90 -0.88
CA THR A 109 -2.93 -15.22 -1.24
C THR A 109 -4.44 -15.25 -1.14
N LEU A 110 -5.07 -16.23 -1.79
CA LEU A 110 -6.46 -16.56 -1.48
C LEU A 110 -6.63 -16.94 0.00
N PRO A 111 -7.79 -16.64 0.62
CA PRO A 111 -8.05 -16.96 2.02
C PRO A 111 -7.88 -18.46 2.31
N GLY A 112 -7.28 -18.80 3.45
CA GLY A 112 -7.11 -20.18 3.90
C GLY A 112 -6.10 -21.02 3.12
N SER A 113 -5.41 -20.44 2.12
CA SER A 113 -4.45 -21.17 1.29
C SER A 113 -3.19 -21.56 2.06
N ARG A 114 -2.79 -22.83 1.98
CA ARG A 114 -1.54 -23.34 2.55
C ARG A 114 -0.55 -23.64 1.42
N GLY A 115 0.55 -22.90 1.36
CA GLY A 115 1.60 -23.09 0.33
C GLY A 115 1.47 -22.16 -0.88
N GLY A 116 2.54 -22.05 -1.68
CA GLY A 116 2.73 -21.00 -2.69
C GLY A 116 1.87 -21.07 -3.96
N HIS A 117 0.96 -22.04 -4.09
CA HIS A 117 0.15 -22.25 -5.31
C HIS A 117 -1.11 -21.37 -5.40
N ALA A 118 -1.33 -20.49 -4.43
CA ALA A 118 -2.49 -19.59 -4.40
C ALA A 118 -2.09 -18.11 -4.22
N GLU A 119 -0.88 -17.75 -4.64
CA GLU A 119 -0.35 -16.40 -4.55
C GLU A 119 -0.93 -15.54 -5.68
N LEU A 120 -1.71 -14.54 -5.30
CA LEU A 120 -2.34 -13.57 -6.19
C LEU A 120 -1.38 -12.44 -6.55
N ALA A 121 -0.52 -12.03 -5.60
CA ALA A 121 0.45 -10.97 -5.80
C ALA A 121 1.68 -11.15 -4.92
N THR A 122 2.83 -10.70 -5.39
CA THR A 122 4.11 -10.68 -4.68
C THR A 122 4.59 -9.24 -4.56
N GLY A 123 5.02 -8.83 -3.36
CA GLY A 123 5.57 -7.51 -3.11
C GLY A 123 7.03 -7.58 -2.65
N ALA A 124 7.88 -6.67 -3.13
CA ALA A 124 9.28 -6.61 -2.71
C ALA A 124 9.76 -5.17 -2.53
N PRO A 125 10.53 -4.86 -1.47
CA PRO A 125 11.20 -3.57 -1.33
C PRO A 125 12.12 -3.31 -2.52
N ARG A 126 12.15 -2.06 -2.98
CA ARG A 126 13.06 -1.64 -4.06
C ARG A 126 14.37 -1.12 -3.47
N LEU A 127 15.48 -1.70 -3.91
CA LEU A 127 16.82 -1.24 -3.60
C LEU A 127 17.17 -0.05 -4.50
N SER A 128 17.83 0.98 -3.95
CA SER A 128 18.53 1.99 -4.73
C SER A 128 19.96 2.12 -4.20
N PHE A 129 20.93 2.02 -5.11
CA PHE A 129 22.37 2.03 -4.78
C PHE A 129 22.76 1.06 -3.65
N GLY A 130 22.23 -0.16 -3.68
CA GLY A 130 22.54 -1.21 -2.68
C GLY A 130 21.90 -1.01 -1.30
N THR A 131 21.08 0.03 -1.10
CA THR A 131 20.34 0.27 0.13
C THR A 131 18.83 0.23 -0.13
N ALA A 132 18.07 -0.38 0.77
CA ALA A 132 16.61 -0.33 0.68
C ALA A 132 16.14 1.10 0.95
N VAL A 133 15.52 1.74 -0.05
CA VAL A 133 14.88 3.04 0.18
C VAL A 133 13.56 2.75 0.90
N SER A 134 13.57 2.96 2.22
CA SER A 134 12.43 2.70 3.10
C SER A 134 11.13 3.23 2.48
N GLY A 135 10.16 2.34 2.27
CA GLY A 135 8.83 2.64 1.73
C GLY A 135 8.69 2.62 0.20
N ASN A 136 9.78 2.45 -0.58
CA ASN A 136 9.69 2.13 -2.00
C ASN A 136 9.57 0.62 -2.19
N PHE A 137 8.60 0.17 -2.96
CA PHE A 137 8.42 -1.25 -3.27
C PHE A 137 7.80 -1.45 -4.65
N SER A 138 7.79 -2.69 -5.12
CA SER A 138 7.03 -3.11 -6.29
C SER A 138 6.05 -4.20 -5.89
N LEU A 139 4.92 -4.26 -6.59
CA LEU A 139 3.92 -5.31 -6.45
C LEU A 139 3.67 -5.94 -7.82
N THR A 140 3.90 -7.24 -7.94
CA THR A 140 3.75 -8.03 -9.16
C THR A 140 2.62 -9.03 -9.01
N PHE A 141 1.73 -9.12 -10.00
CA PHE A 141 0.55 -9.97 -9.97
C PHE A 141 0.07 -10.31 -11.39
N ASP A 142 -0.77 -11.33 -11.49
CA ASP A 142 -1.47 -11.64 -12.74
C ASP A 142 -2.69 -10.73 -12.87
N ASN A 143 -2.70 -9.84 -13.87
CA ASN A 143 -3.81 -8.93 -14.10
C ASN A 143 -5.02 -9.70 -14.62
N VAL A 144 -5.99 -9.96 -13.73
CA VAL A 144 -7.19 -10.73 -14.07
C VAL A 144 -8.09 -10.00 -15.06
N ALA A 145 -7.94 -8.68 -15.21
CA ALA A 145 -8.68 -7.90 -16.18
C ALA A 145 -8.02 -7.85 -17.58
N ALA A 146 -6.89 -8.53 -17.75
CA ALA A 146 -6.27 -8.68 -19.07
C ALA A 146 -7.15 -9.53 -20.00
N LEU A 147 -7.14 -9.20 -21.30
CA LEU A 147 -7.87 -9.97 -22.32
C LEU A 147 -7.56 -11.46 -22.22
N ALA A 148 -8.61 -12.29 -22.29
CA ALA A 148 -8.48 -13.75 -22.15
C ALA A 148 -7.47 -14.35 -23.14
N THR A 149 -7.36 -13.76 -24.33
CA THR A 149 -6.49 -14.16 -25.45
C THR A 149 -5.00 -13.91 -25.20
N LYS A 150 -4.63 -13.07 -24.22
CA LYS A 150 -3.22 -12.83 -23.89
C LYS A 150 -2.58 -14.08 -23.30
N ARG A 151 -1.29 -14.26 -23.59
CA ARG A 151 -0.50 -15.34 -22.96
C ARG A 151 -0.36 -15.06 -21.46
N PRO A 152 -0.24 -16.08 -20.60
CA PRO A 152 -0.08 -15.88 -19.15
C PRO A 152 1.03 -14.89 -18.80
N GLU A 153 2.18 -14.98 -19.47
CA GLU A 153 3.33 -14.08 -19.27
C GLU A 153 3.01 -12.61 -19.57
N GLU A 154 2.08 -12.36 -20.50
CA GLU A 154 1.63 -11.01 -20.88
C GLU A 154 0.53 -10.47 -19.96
N LYS A 155 -0.03 -11.33 -19.09
CA LYS A 155 -0.98 -10.94 -18.04
C LYS A 155 -0.27 -10.50 -16.77
N ALA A 156 0.99 -10.91 -16.57
CA ALA A 156 1.79 -10.45 -15.45
C ALA A 156 2.02 -8.92 -15.52
N LEU A 157 1.69 -8.23 -14.44
CA LEU A 157 1.80 -6.78 -14.31
C LEU A 157 2.58 -6.44 -13.05
N THR A 158 3.48 -5.45 -13.15
CA THR A 158 4.21 -4.92 -11.99
C THR A 158 3.90 -3.45 -11.80
N LEU A 159 3.31 -3.13 -10.65
CA LEU A 159 3.13 -1.75 -10.19
C LEU A 159 4.35 -1.32 -9.38
N VAL A 160 4.79 -0.09 -9.61
CA VAL A 160 5.90 0.52 -8.87
C VAL A 160 5.34 1.51 -7.87
N ILE A 161 5.72 1.36 -6.61
CA ILE A 161 5.31 2.27 -5.54
C ILE A 161 6.48 3.19 -5.21
N GLU A 162 6.28 4.47 -5.46
CA GLU A 162 7.26 5.53 -5.25
C GLU A 162 6.82 6.36 -4.03
N ARG A 163 7.62 6.31 -2.96
CA ARG A 163 7.42 7.11 -1.76
C ARG A 163 7.92 8.53 -2.00
N HIS A 164 7.10 9.49 -1.60
CA HIS A 164 7.38 10.91 -1.62
C HIS A 164 6.95 11.56 -0.31
N GLY A 165 7.49 12.76 -0.07
CA GLY A 165 7.10 13.60 1.04
C GLY A 165 8.15 13.63 2.15
N ASN A 166 8.29 14.79 2.78
CA ASN A 166 9.16 15.01 3.94
C ASN A 166 8.33 15.12 5.23
N ILE A 167 7.19 15.81 5.14
CA ILE A 167 6.32 16.16 6.27
C ILE A 167 5.13 15.21 6.34
N LEU A 168 4.38 15.09 5.24
CA LEU A 168 3.34 14.08 5.05
C LEU A 168 3.87 13.02 4.10
N GLU A 169 3.74 11.76 4.49
CA GLU A 169 4.11 10.62 3.66
C GLU A 169 3.06 10.45 2.55
N SER A 170 3.55 10.23 1.33
CA SER A 170 2.74 9.98 0.14
C SER A 170 3.39 8.89 -0.71
N PHE A 171 2.59 8.14 -1.42
CA PHE A 171 3.01 7.00 -2.22
C PHE A 171 2.28 7.05 -3.55
N ASP A 172 3.05 7.12 -4.61
CA ASP A 172 2.55 7.10 -5.97
C ASP A 172 2.55 5.66 -6.48
N VAL A 173 1.39 5.16 -6.89
CA VAL A 173 1.23 3.84 -7.50
C VAL A 173 1.32 3.99 -9.01
N VAL A 174 2.39 3.48 -9.59
CA VAL A 174 2.79 3.75 -10.97
C VAL A 174 2.60 2.51 -11.85
N ASP A 175 1.96 2.71 -13.00
CA ASP A 175 1.95 1.79 -14.14
C ASP A 175 2.68 2.48 -15.32
N GLY A 176 3.90 2.03 -15.63
CA GLY A 176 4.72 2.62 -16.69
C GLY A 176 5.03 4.12 -16.49
N ASP A 177 4.43 4.95 -17.34
CA ASP A 177 4.67 6.39 -17.42
C ASP A 177 3.71 7.25 -16.58
N ARG A 178 2.70 6.62 -15.95
CA ARG A 178 1.64 7.33 -15.22
C ARG A 178 1.42 6.78 -13.83
N LYS A 179 0.83 7.63 -12.99
CA LYS A 179 0.33 7.25 -11.69
C LYS A 179 -1.14 6.86 -11.82
N VAL A 180 -1.49 5.66 -11.38
CA VAL A 180 -2.87 5.12 -11.42
C VAL A 180 -3.58 5.22 -10.07
N ALA A 181 -2.83 5.38 -8.99
CA ALA A 181 -3.38 5.71 -7.68
C ALA A 181 -2.37 6.50 -6.83
N GLU A 182 -2.87 7.23 -5.84
CA GLU A 182 -2.07 7.95 -4.85
C GLU A 182 -2.55 7.60 -3.44
N VAL A 183 -1.63 7.25 -2.56
CA VAL A 183 -1.88 7.06 -1.13
C VAL A 183 -1.17 8.17 -0.38
N ARG A 184 -1.82 8.86 0.54
CA ARG A 184 -1.19 9.91 1.34
C ARG A 184 -1.71 9.88 2.77
N GLU A 185 -0.91 10.35 3.71
CA GLU A 185 -1.41 10.62 5.06
C GLU A 185 -2.61 11.57 4.99
N SER A 186 -3.70 11.19 5.67
CA SER A 186 -4.91 11.99 5.71
C SER A 186 -4.72 13.18 6.63
N ILE A 187 -5.07 14.37 6.18
CA ILE A 187 -5.12 15.55 7.05
C ILE A 187 -6.46 15.58 7.82
N LEU A 188 -7.53 15.10 7.19
CA LEU A 188 -8.88 15.17 7.74
C LEU A 188 -9.09 14.19 8.89
N TYR A 189 -8.60 12.96 8.75
CA TYR A 189 -8.86 11.89 9.71
C TYR A 189 -7.80 11.79 10.82
N ASN A 190 -6.66 12.49 10.69
CA ASN A 190 -5.61 12.46 11.70
C ASN A 190 -5.69 13.68 12.64
N LYS A 191 -5.99 13.43 13.91
CA LYS A 191 -5.95 14.48 14.96
C LYS A 191 -4.53 14.99 15.25
N LYS A 192 -3.51 14.19 14.94
CA LYS A 192 -2.08 14.50 15.17
C LYS A 192 -1.25 13.95 14.02
N LEU A 193 -0.26 14.72 13.58
CA LEU A 193 0.68 14.34 12.53
C LEU A 193 2.05 14.02 13.13
N ALA A 194 2.65 12.90 12.72
CA ALA A 194 3.98 12.49 13.16
C ALA A 194 5.08 13.19 12.33
N LEU A 195 5.36 14.45 12.67
CA LEU A 195 6.28 15.31 11.92
C LEU A 195 7.76 14.87 11.99
N ARG A 196 8.12 13.98 12.93
CA ARG A 196 9.50 13.45 13.08
C ARG A 196 9.58 11.98 12.65
N ALA A 197 10.69 11.60 12.01
CA ALA A 197 10.91 10.21 11.60
C ALA A 197 10.88 9.22 12.78
N SER A 198 11.33 9.63 13.97
CA SER A 198 11.26 8.81 15.19
C SER A 198 9.83 8.64 15.71
N SER A 199 8.97 9.66 15.57
CA SER A 199 7.55 9.55 15.92
C SER A 199 6.78 8.64 14.96
N ARG A 200 7.22 8.56 13.69
CA ARG A 200 6.61 7.66 12.68
C ARG A 200 6.91 6.19 12.96
N ARG A 201 8.12 5.87 13.44
CA ARG A 201 8.53 4.51 13.82
C ARG A 201 8.16 4.12 15.26
N CYS A 202 7.36 4.93 15.95
CA CYS A 202 6.88 4.60 17.29
C CYS A 202 5.80 3.52 17.19
N THR A 203 5.89 2.50 18.05
CA THR A 203 5.04 1.30 18.12
C THR A 203 3.52 1.55 18.11
N SER A 204 3.08 2.76 18.42
CA SER A 204 1.66 3.13 18.53
C SER A 204 1.14 4.01 17.39
N HIS A 205 2.00 4.59 16.55
CA HIS A 205 1.53 5.52 15.53
C HIS A 205 1.05 4.77 14.29
N ARG A 206 -0.27 4.82 14.04
CA ARG A 206 -0.88 4.38 12.79
C ARG A 206 -1.72 5.55 12.27
N PRO A 207 -1.27 6.28 11.24
CA PRO A 207 -2.06 7.37 10.70
C PRO A 207 -3.17 6.82 9.79
N ALA A 208 -4.27 7.57 9.71
CA ALA A 208 -5.23 7.43 8.64
C ALA A 208 -4.62 7.89 7.31
N MET A 209 -5.03 7.28 6.20
CA MET A 209 -4.56 7.62 4.86
C MET A 209 -5.73 7.93 3.94
N ASP A 210 -5.57 8.93 3.08
CA ASP A 210 -6.44 9.14 1.94
C ASP A 210 -5.85 8.38 0.73
N VAL A 211 -6.70 7.69 0.01
CA VAL A 211 -6.35 6.91 -1.17
C VAL A 211 -7.17 7.42 -2.35
N LEU A 212 -6.51 7.77 -3.44
CA LEU A 212 -7.15 8.22 -4.67
C LEU A 212 -6.91 7.21 -5.77
N VAL A 213 -7.97 6.63 -6.30
CA VAL A 213 -7.97 5.58 -7.32
C VAL A 213 -8.52 6.14 -8.62
N THR A 214 -7.82 5.93 -9.74
CA THR A 214 -8.31 6.33 -11.07
C THR A 214 -9.30 5.29 -11.63
N PRO A 215 -10.18 5.69 -12.56
CA PRO A 215 -11.02 4.74 -13.30
C PRO A 215 -10.23 3.58 -13.91
N GLY A 216 -10.82 2.40 -13.97
CA GLY A 216 -10.22 1.19 -14.53
C GLY A 216 -9.26 0.47 -13.58
N VAL A 217 -9.20 0.86 -12.31
CA VAL A 217 -8.31 0.26 -11.30
C VAL A 217 -9.12 -0.40 -10.20
N ASP A 218 -8.68 -1.60 -9.79
CA ASP A 218 -9.23 -2.36 -8.68
C ASP A 218 -8.95 -1.69 -7.32
N MET A 219 -10.03 -1.33 -6.61
CA MET A 219 -9.95 -0.69 -5.30
C MET A 219 -9.36 -1.62 -4.21
N SER A 220 -9.59 -2.93 -4.32
CA SER A 220 -9.06 -3.91 -3.37
C SER A 220 -7.54 -4.04 -3.51
N LEU A 221 -7.02 -3.98 -4.75
CA LEU A 221 -5.60 -3.91 -5.06
C LEU A 221 -4.93 -2.68 -4.43
N ILE A 222 -5.52 -1.50 -4.61
CA ILE A 222 -4.95 -0.28 -4.03
C ILE A 222 -5.04 -0.31 -2.50
N THR A 223 -6.07 -0.94 -1.94
CA THR A 223 -6.18 -1.14 -0.48
C THR A 223 -5.05 -2.02 0.05
N ILE A 224 -4.66 -3.09 -0.65
CA ILE A 224 -3.45 -3.88 -0.30
C ILE A 224 -2.22 -2.98 -0.26
N ILE A 225 -2.01 -2.20 -1.32
CA ILE A 225 -0.85 -1.31 -1.46
C ILE A 225 -0.81 -0.29 -0.33
N ALA A 226 -1.95 0.31 0.03
CA ALA A 226 -2.04 1.26 1.12
C ALA A 226 -1.64 0.63 2.46
N ILE A 227 -2.11 -0.59 2.75
CA ILE A 227 -1.73 -1.31 3.99
C ILE A 227 -0.24 -1.65 4.01
N ILE A 228 0.33 -2.12 2.90
CA ILE A 228 1.77 -2.37 2.78
C ILE A 228 2.56 -1.08 2.99
N ALA A 229 2.15 0.02 2.33
CA ALA A 229 2.80 1.32 2.46
C ALA A 229 2.78 1.82 3.90
N SER A 230 1.61 1.73 4.58
CA SER A 230 1.48 2.08 5.99
C SER A 230 2.39 1.23 6.88
N ASP A 231 2.39 -0.08 6.70
CA ASP A 231 3.23 -0.98 7.49
C ASP A 231 4.73 -0.77 7.17
N SER A 232 5.10 -0.31 5.97
CA SER A 232 6.51 -0.08 5.61
C SER A 232 7.12 1.17 6.25
N VAL A 233 6.30 2.13 6.66
CA VAL A 233 6.75 3.43 7.19
C VAL A 233 6.39 3.62 8.67
N PHE A 234 5.21 3.18 9.10
CA PHE A 234 4.66 3.48 10.43
C PHE A 234 4.69 2.30 11.39
N ALA A 235 4.71 1.07 10.89
CA ALA A 235 4.89 -0.07 11.77
C ALA A 235 6.36 -0.21 12.17
N SER A 236 6.60 -0.25 13.48
CA SER A 236 7.84 -0.81 14.01
C SER A 236 7.83 -2.34 13.83
N GLU A 237 9.01 -2.90 13.62
CA GLU A 237 9.25 -4.35 13.69
C GLU A 237 8.96 -4.90 15.09
#